data_AF-A0A067CA75-F1
#
_entry.id   AF-A0A067CA75-F1
#
_cell.length_a   1.000
_cell.length_b   1.000
_cell.length_c   1.000
_cell.angle_alpha   90.00
_cell.angle_beta   90.00
_cell.angle_gamma   90.00
#
_symmetry.space_group_name_H-M   'P 1'
#
loop_
_entity.id
_entity.type
_entity.pdbx_description
1 polymer ?
#
loop_
_entity_poly.entity_id
_entity_poly.type
_entity_poly.pdbx_seq_one_letter_code
_entity_poly.pdbx_strand_id
1 'polypeptide(L)'
;MTAARMCVECEDTEAALACSDCGDVYCDLCYQAQHRSGHRQKHRSTPLAVDVPASSTPARPTPSPVSETISPPLASVVVVTDDPMSETSEAPPVARGVATKEAQVLAGRAKYIPMRLSDAERVLFNLLDASLNVSEYTDKVDILSYRSPVKRILTELTDLFNIMSGMMVASDFRNGKKKVLDRAYMDNADFFKAVFEIGRRYKIMNPERMRNNYGKMIYLLQDASMQEVEGYFEFSCIEDTHTVHSFLEARNGLDLLLDADVPVATRSISDTSAHAAVQRQEKAAAIASLCAHYATKDLTADDIKLCLASIDDNNSYLALNCDPISKMQAYLEHYFLTPSGGFALDIRAGRNGARLTHNHKTQFATHTQVSRILSPIVQTVEYIGRMEHDANTAVYIASMGGAEALRQTILCDFFKHGFDGSGADNFFDAGSCIDGRLTSAWNWCSKIEKKPFYHIFLMAGFVGFDGSFEK
;
A
#
# COMPACT_ATOMS: atom_id res chain seq x y z
N MET A 1 -0.11 -14.95 -31.33
CA MET A 1 -0.98 -14.49 -30.24
C MET A 1 -0.21 -13.44 -29.46
N THR A 2 -0.45 -12.17 -29.75
CA THR A 2 0.07 -11.03 -28.97
C THR A 2 -0.76 -10.90 -27.70
N ALA A 3 -0.11 -10.86 -26.54
CA ALA A 3 -0.81 -10.62 -25.27
C ALA A 3 -1.48 -9.24 -25.27
N ALA A 4 -2.75 -9.18 -24.85
CA ALA A 4 -3.44 -7.92 -24.62
C ALA A 4 -2.68 -7.10 -23.57
N ARG A 5 -2.43 -5.82 -23.86
CA ARG A 5 -1.80 -4.90 -22.91
C ARG A 5 -2.89 -4.15 -22.16
N MET A 6 -2.85 -4.18 -20.83
CA MET A 6 -3.77 -3.41 -19.99
C MET A 6 -3.36 -1.94 -19.95
N CYS A 7 -4.32 -1.06 -19.67
CA CYS A 7 -4.08 0.36 -19.46
C CYS A 7 -3.19 0.60 -18.22
N VAL A 8 -2.13 1.38 -18.37
CA VAL A 8 -1.16 1.68 -17.29
C VAL A 8 -1.75 2.48 -16.12
N GLU A 9 -2.86 3.20 -16.33
CA GLU A 9 -3.42 4.13 -15.33
C GLU A 9 -4.51 3.50 -14.46
N CYS A 10 -5.34 2.64 -15.03
CA CYS A 10 -6.43 1.99 -14.29
C CYS A 10 -6.19 0.50 -14.04
N GLU A 11 -5.32 -0.17 -14.80
CA GLU A 11 -5.09 -1.62 -14.82
C GLU A 11 -6.34 -2.50 -15.10
N ASP A 12 -7.54 -1.92 -15.07
CA ASP A 12 -8.86 -2.58 -15.16
C ASP A 12 -9.40 -2.76 -16.60
N THR A 13 -8.86 -2.03 -17.59
CA THR A 13 -9.33 -2.10 -18.99
C THR A 13 -8.17 -2.28 -19.98
N GLU A 14 -8.43 -3.00 -21.07
CA GLU A 14 -7.46 -3.16 -22.18
C GLU A 14 -7.08 -1.81 -22.78
N ALA A 15 -5.81 -1.66 -23.15
CA ALA A 15 -5.29 -0.43 -23.72
C ALA A 15 -5.67 -0.32 -25.21
N ALA A 16 -6.48 0.69 -25.53
CA ALA A 16 -6.88 1.04 -26.89
C ALA A 16 -5.88 1.99 -27.59
N LEU A 17 -5.02 2.67 -26.84
CA LEU A 17 -4.12 3.73 -27.31
C LEU A 17 -2.71 3.56 -26.74
N ALA A 18 -1.68 3.75 -27.56
CA ALA A 18 -0.29 3.89 -27.12
C ALA A 18 0.16 5.36 -27.30
N CYS A 19 0.73 5.97 -26.27
CA CYS A 19 1.23 7.34 -26.31
C CYS A 19 2.71 7.33 -26.70
N SER A 20 3.06 7.86 -27.87
CA SER A 20 4.44 7.82 -28.37
C SER A 20 5.43 8.64 -27.55
N ASP A 21 4.95 9.68 -26.88
CA ASP A 21 5.78 10.61 -26.09
C ASP A 21 5.93 10.18 -24.63
N CYS A 22 4.98 9.41 -24.08
CA CYS A 22 5.12 8.76 -22.76
C CYS A 22 5.84 7.40 -22.87
N GLY A 23 5.64 6.68 -23.98
CA GLY A 23 6.04 5.26 -24.12
C GLY A 23 4.98 4.26 -23.63
N ASP A 24 3.93 4.77 -22.97
CA ASP A 24 2.93 4.00 -22.24
C ASP A 24 1.65 3.72 -23.03
N VAL A 25 0.79 2.84 -22.49
CA VAL A 25 -0.45 2.38 -23.12
C VAL A 25 -1.67 2.62 -22.22
N TYR A 26 -2.77 3.08 -22.81
CA TYR A 26 -3.94 3.63 -22.12
C TYR A 26 -5.25 3.12 -22.74
N CYS A 27 -6.32 2.99 -21.95
CA CYS A 27 -7.68 2.92 -22.49
C CYS A 27 -8.16 4.33 -22.88
N ASP A 28 -9.22 4.43 -23.70
CA ASP A 28 -9.69 5.71 -24.25
C ASP A 28 -10.01 6.76 -23.17
N LEU A 29 -10.62 6.34 -22.06
CA LEU A 29 -11.01 7.21 -20.95
C LEU A 29 -9.78 7.76 -20.20
N CYS A 30 -8.84 6.88 -19.83
CA CYS A 30 -7.62 7.29 -19.14
C CYS A 30 -6.70 8.13 -20.03
N TYR A 31 -6.61 7.82 -21.33
CA TYR A 31 -5.87 8.68 -22.27
C TYR A 31 -6.46 10.08 -22.31
N GLN A 32 -7.79 10.19 -22.49
CA GLN A 32 -8.47 11.48 -22.50
C GLN A 32 -8.31 12.22 -21.16
N ALA A 33 -8.40 11.54 -20.02
CA ALA A 33 -8.18 12.17 -18.71
C ALA A 33 -6.76 12.76 -18.58
N GLN A 34 -5.73 11.96 -18.84
CA GLN A 34 -4.32 12.33 -18.67
C GLN A 34 -3.79 13.31 -19.73
N HIS A 35 -4.39 13.33 -20.93
CA HIS A 35 -3.93 14.15 -22.06
C HIS A 35 -4.86 15.34 -22.37
N ARG A 36 -5.89 15.61 -21.56
CA ARG A 36 -6.79 16.76 -21.72
C ARG A 36 -6.25 18.09 -21.18
N SER A 37 -5.14 18.11 -20.44
CA SER A 37 -4.57 19.36 -19.91
C SER A 37 -3.03 19.38 -19.83
N GLY A 38 -2.46 20.58 -19.69
CA GLY A 38 -1.02 20.78 -19.56
C GLY A 38 -0.20 20.41 -20.81
N HIS A 39 1.10 20.14 -20.61
CA HIS A 39 2.02 19.80 -21.71
C HIS A 39 1.63 18.51 -22.45
N ARG A 40 0.93 17.58 -21.77
CA ARG A 40 0.48 16.29 -22.32
C ARG A 40 -0.59 16.41 -23.41
N GLN A 41 -1.29 17.55 -23.54
CA GLN A 41 -2.20 17.82 -24.68
C GLN A 41 -1.53 17.71 -26.05
N LYS A 42 -0.20 17.86 -26.12
CA LYS A 42 0.56 17.81 -27.38
C LYS A 42 1.05 16.41 -27.74
N HIS A 43 0.90 15.43 -26.85
CA HIS A 43 1.40 14.07 -27.09
C HIS A 43 0.56 13.37 -28.17
N ARG A 44 1.20 12.52 -28.95
CA ARG A 44 0.55 11.73 -29.99
C ARG A 44 0.23 10.32 -29.49
N SER A 45 -1.03 9.93 -29.67
CA SER A 45 -1.47 8.54 -29.54
C SER A 45 -1.54 7.83 -30.88
N THR A 46 -1.17 6.56 -30.89
CA THR A 46 -1.48 5.57 -31.94
C THR A 46 -2.48 4.55 -31.41
N PRO A 47 -3.57 4.23 -32.14
CA PRO A 47 -4.47 3.15 -31.74
C PRO A 47 -3.73 1.81 -31.69
N LEU A 48 -3.98 1.05 -30.62
CA LEU A 48 -3.63 -0.35 -30.52
C LEU A 48 -4.79 -1.15 -31.13
N ALA A 49 -4.48 -2.12 -31.99
CA ALA A 49 -5.49 -2.89 -32.69
C ALA A 49 -6.18 -3.87 -31.72
N VAL A 50 -7.35 -3.48 -31.23
CA VAL A 50 -8.30 -4.38 -30.56
C VAL A 50 -9.16 -5.04 -31.65
N ASP A 51 -9.20 -6.37 -31.66
CA ASP A 51 -10.06 -7.14 -32.59
C ASP A 51 -11.54 -7.00 -32.20
N VAL A 52 -12.18 -5.91 -32.65
CA VAL A 52 -13.62 -5.67 -32.50
C VAL A 52 -14.34 -6.02 -33.80
N PRO A 53 -15.38 -6.88 -33.80
CA PRO A 53 -16.18 -7.14 -34.99
C PRO A 53 -16.96 -5.89 -35.42
N ALA A 54 -17.00 -5.67 -36.73
CA ALA A 54 -17.27 -4.38 -37.37
C ALA A 54 -18.62 -3.69 -37.07
N SER A 55 -18.60 -2.35 -37.09
CA SER A 55 -19.73 -1.54 -37.56
C SER A 55 -19.29 -0.25 -38.28
N SER A 56 -19.77 -0.10 -39.53
CA SER A 56 -20.04 1.16 -40.27
C SER A 56 -18.94 2.25 -40.46
N THR A 57 -18.38 2.27 -41.67
CA THR A 57 -17.76 3.39 -42.46
C THR A 57 -18.67 4.62 -42.67
N PRO A 58 -18.22 5.79 -43.23
CA PRO A 58 -16.98 6.12 -44.01
C PRO A 58 -16.24 7.43 -43.52
N ALA A 59 -15.32 8.15 -44.22
CA ALA A 59 -14.80 8.15 -45.60
C ALA A 59 -13.36 8.75 -45.82
N ARG A 60 -12.90 8.57 -47.07
CA ARG A 60 -11.80 9.14 -47.92
C ARG A 60 -11.61 10.70 -47.88
N PRO A 61 -10.48 11.37 -48.27
CA PRO A 61 -9.35 11.01 -49.19
C PRO A 61 -7.89 11.10 -48.65
N THR A 62 -6.89 10.29 -49.08
CA THR A 62 -6.06 10.27 -50.34
C THR A 62 -5.14 11.50 -50.60
N PRO A 63 -3.93 11.35 -51.22
CA PRO A 63 -2.64 11.59 -50.53
C PRO A 63 -1.67 12.56 -51.27
N SER A 64 -0.41 12.69 -50.82
CA SER A 64 0.89 12.80 -51.58
C SER A 64 2.02 13.46 -50.72
N PRO A 65 3.32 13.53 -51.13
CA PRO A 65 4.22 12.35 -51.15
C PRO A 65 5.69 12.64 -50.70
N VAL A 66 6.52 11.58 -50.68
CA VAL A 66 8.02 11.47 -50.66
C VAL A 66 8.92 12.61 -50.13
N SER A 67 9.94 12.21 -49.34
CA SER A 67 11.33 12.36 -49.83
C SER A 67 12.26 11.30 -49.19
N GLU A 68 13.20 10.78 -49.99
CA GLU A 68 14.18 9.75 -49.61
C GLU A 68 15.52 10.40 -49.22
N THR A 69 16.27 9.81 -48.27
CA THR A 69 17.74 9.94 -48.27
C THR A 69 18.47 8.73 -47.65
N ILE A 70 18.79 7.77 -48.52
CA ILE A 70 20.11 7.13 -48.70
C ILE A 70 20.95 6.80 -47.44
N SER A 71 21.13 5.50 -47.18
CA SER A 71 22.22 4.93 -46.36
C SER A 71 23.57 4.95 -47.09
N PRO A 72 24.68 4.76 -46.37
CA PRO A 72 25.64 3.72 -46.78
C PRO A 72 26.05 2.75 -45.65
N PRO A 73 26.60 1.55 -45.96
CA PRO A 73 26.65 0.41 -45.04
C PRO A 73 28.08 -0.10 -44.74
N LEU A 74 28.16 -1.36 -44.28
CA LEU A 74 29.33 -2.18 -43.90
C LEU A 74 29.81 -2.00 -42.44
N ALA A 75 30.29 -3.05 -41.74
CA ALA A 75 30.64 -4.40 -42.19
C ALA A 75 30.10 -5.53 -41.31
N SER A 76 29.79 -6.66 -41.95
CA SER A 76 29.42 -7.94 -41.34
C SER A 76 30.62 -8.83 -41.04
N VAL A 77 30.57 -9.61 -39.96
CA VAL A 77 31.31 -10.88 -39.85
C VAL A 77 30.34 -11.95 -39.36
N VAL A 78 30.30 -13.08 -40.08
CA VAL A 78 29.47 -14.26 -39.77
C VAL A 78 30.36 -15.50 -39.90
N VAL A 79 29.88 -16.59 -39.27
CA VAL A 79 30.24 -18.02 -39.40
C VAL A 79 31.36 -18.39 -38.41
N VAL A 80 31.19 -19.38 -37.52
CA VAL A 80 31.06 -20.83 -37.81
C VAL A 80 29.99 -21.53 -36.97
N THR A 81 29.25 -22.44 -37.63
CA THR A 81 28.34 -23.45 -37.07
C THR A 81 29.10 -24.70 -36.62
N ASP A 82 28.67 -25.36 -35.56
CA ASP A 82 28.41 -26.82 -35.58
C ASP A 82 27.75 -27.29 -34.27
N ASP A 83 26.78 -28.18 -34.44
CA ASP A 83 26.02 -28.99 -33.45
C ASP A 83 25.72 -30.29 -34.24
N PRO A 84 25.76 -31.53 -33.67
CA PRO A 84 25.03 -31.88 -32.46
C PRO A 84 25.70 -32.92 -31.51
N MET A 85 25.21 -33.03 -30.27
CA MET A 85 24.53 -34.25 -29.75
C MET A 85 24.40 -34.29 -28.21
N SER A 86 23.14 -34.40 -27.76
CA SER A 86 22.67 -35.26 -26.66
C SER A 86 23.62 -35.59 -25.49
N GLU A 87 23.39 -34.95 -24.33
CA GLU A 87 23.42 -35.66 -23.05
C GLU A 87 22.42 -35.06 -22.05
N THR A 88 21.55 -35.91 -21.49
CA THR A 88 20.55 -35.53 -20.50
C THR A 88 21.19 -35.43 -19.11
N SER A 89 21.41 -34.20 -18.64
CA SER A 89 21.82 -33.92 -17.27
C SER A 89 20.63 -33.46 -16.44
N GLU A 90 19.97 -34.40 -15.75
CA GLU A 90 19.12 -34.06 -14.61
C GLU A 90 20.02 -33.48 -13.51
N ALA A 91 19.89 -32.18 -13.25
CA ALA A 91 20.60 -31.56 -12.14
C ALA A 91 20.11 -32.18 -10.81
N PRO A 92 21.01 -32.58 -9.90
CA PRO A 92 20.60 -33.16 -8.62
C PRO A 92 19.79 -32.13 -7.83
N PRO A 93 18.79 -32.56 -7.02
CA PRO A 93 18.01 -31.65 -6.20
C PRO A 93 18.95 -30.94 -5.22
N VAL A 94 19.11 -29.63 -5.40
CA VAL A 94 19.85 -28.78 -4.48
C VAL A 94 19.17 -28.89 -3.12
N ALA A 95 19.89 -29.41 -2.12
CA ALA A 95 19.36 -29.51 -0.76
C ALA A 95 19.05 -28.10 -0.24
N ARG A 96 17.75 -27.75 -0.22
CA ARG A 96 17.30 -26.43 0.23
C ARG A 96 17.69 -26.20 1.69
N GLY A 97 18.03 -24.95 1.96
CA GLY A 97 18.74 -24.57 3.18
C GLY A 97 17.95 -24.82 4.46
N VAL A 98 18.68 -25.04 5.55
CA VAL A 98 18.10 -25.09 6.92
C VAL A 98 17.32 -23.81 7.20
N ALA A 99 16.13 -23.96 7.79
CA ALA A 99 15.21 -22.87 8.11
C ALA A 99 15.93 -21.69 8.80
N THR A 100 15.95 -20.54 8.12
CA THR A 100 16.67 -19.35 8.61
C THR A 100 15.93 -18.73 9.81
N LYS A 101 16.64 -17.96 10.64
CA LYS A 101 16.02 -17.19 11.72
C LYS A 101 14.94 -16.23 11.19
N GLU A 102 15.13 -15.69 9.99
CA GLU A 102 14.16 -14.82 9.32
C GLU A 102 12.90 -15.59 8.90
N ALA A 103 13.05 -16.78 8.31
CA ALA A 103 11.92 -17.66 7.99
C ALA A 103 11.13 -18.06 9.25
N GLN A 104 11.80 -18.38 10.36
CA GLN A 104 11.14 -18.67 11.64
C GLN A 104 10.32 -17.49 12.19
N VAL A 105 10.87 -16.27 12.12
CA VAL A 105 10.14 -15.04 12.53
C VAL A 105 8.96 -14.77 11.60
N LEU A 106 9.12 -15.00 10.30
CA LEU A 106 8.08 -14.84 9.28
C LEU A 106 6.95 -15.87 9.47
N ALA A 107 7.27 -17.14 9.74
CA ALA A 107 6.30 -18.18 10.07
C ALA A 107 5.49 -17.84 11.34
N GLY A 108 6.14 -17.24 12.35
CA GLY A 108 5.45 -16.69 13.52
C GLY A 108 4.50 -15.53 13.18
N ARG A 109 4.93 -14.63 12.28
CA ARG A 109 4.10 -13.51 11.80
C ARG A 109 2.94 -13.94 10.91
N ALA A 110 3.06 -15.03 10.14
CA ALA A 110 2.05 -15.53 9.21
C ALA A 110 0.69 -15.81 9.86
N LYS A 111 0.66 -16.02 11.18
CA LYS A 111 -0.56 -16.13 12.02
C LYS A 111 -1.38 -14.85 12.13
N TYR A 112 -0.82 -13.72 11.72
CA TYR A 112 -1.41 -12.39 11.79
C TYR A 112 -1.39 -11.66 10.43
N ILE A 113 -0.85 -12.29 9.38
CA ILE A 113 -0.85 -11.77 8.01
C ILE A 113 -2.14 -12.25 7.33
N PRO A 114 -3.09 -11.38 6.98
CA PRO A 114 -4.31 -11.79 6.30
C PRO A 114 -4.03 -12.25 4.87
N MET A 115 -4.83 -13.16 4.33
CA MET A 115 -4.78 -13.53 2.92
C MET A 115 -5.33 -12.41 2.03
N ARG A 116 -4.60 -12.08 0.96
CA ARG A 116 -5.04 -11.17 -0.11
C ARG A 116 -6.39 -11.63 -0.70
N LEU A 117 -7.30 -10.69 -0.94
CA LEU A 117 -8.61 -11.00 -1.53
C LEU A 117 -8.46 -11.51 -2.97
N SER A 118 -9.04 -12.67 -3.24
CA SER A 118 -9.34 -13.18 -4.58
C SER A 118 -10.41 -12.34 -5.28
N ASP A 119 -10.55 -12.47 -6.60
CA ASP A 119 -11.51 -11.68 -7.38
C ASP A 119 -12.97 -11.94 -6.98
N ALA A 120 -13.30 -13.17 -6.59
CA ALA A 120 -14.61 -13.51 -6.04
C ALA A 120 -14.87 -12.80 -4.68
N GLU A 121 -13.85 -12.74 -3.81
CA GLU A 121 -13.95 -12.02 -2.54
C GLU A 121 -14.00 -10.50 -2.74
N ARG A 122 -13.36 -9.95 -3.77
CA ARG A 122 -13.47 -8.52 -4.14
C ARG A 122 -14.90 -8.13 -4.54
N VAL A 123 -15.64 -9.02 -5.21
CA VAL A 123 -17.08 -8.80 -5.49
C VAL A 123 -17.90 -8.75 -4.20
N LEU A 124 -17.65 -9.68 -3.27
CA LEU A 124 -18.30 -9.70 -1.96
C LEU A 124 -17.94 -8.48 -1.09
N PHE A 125 -16.69 -8.03 -1.16
CA PHE A 125 -16.22 -6.80 -0.52
C PHE A 125 -16.96 -5.56 -1.05
N ASN A 126 -17.07 -5.42 -2.38
CA ASN A 126 -17.76 -4.30 -3.01
C ASN A 126 -19.25 -4.27 -2.65
N LEU A 127 -19.90 -5.44 -2.57
CA LEU A 127 -21.27 -5.59 -2.08
C LEU A 127 -21.42 -5.11 -0.64
N LEU A 128 -20.49 -5.49 0.25
CA LEU A 128 -20.49 -5.05 1.65
C LEU A 128 -20.30 -3.54 1.77
N ASP A 129 -19.29 -2.97 1.11
CA ASP A 129 -19.02 -1.54 1.20
C ASP A 129 -20.19 -0.72 0.64
N ALA A 130 -20.77 -1.14 -0.49
CA ALA A 130 -22.00 -0.53 -1.03
C ALA A 130 -23.19 -0.63 -0.05
N SER A 131 -23.38 -1.78 0.60
CA SER A 131 -24.46 -1.98 1.59
C SER A 131 -24.25 -1.11 2.84
N LEU A 132 -23.02 -1.01 3.33
CA LEU A 132 -22.66 -0.16 4.48
C LEU A 132 -22.74 1.34 4.14
N ASN A 133 -22.44 1.74 2.89
CA ASN A 133 -22.59 3.12 2.43
C ASN A 133 -24.05 3.59 2.50
N VAL A 134 -25.01 2.73 2.12
CA VAL A 134 -26.46 3.03 2.15
C VAL A 134 -27.05 2.86 3.56
N SER A 135 -26.39 2.13 4.46
CA SER A 135 -26.87 1.89 5.83
C SER A 135 -26.78 3.13 6.73
N GLU A 136 -27.89 3.48 7.35
CA GLU A 136 -28.05 4.53 8.37
C GLU A 136 -27.96 3.97 9.80
N TYR A 137 -27.30 2.81 9.99
CA TYR A 137 -27.31 2.03 11.25
C TYR A 137 -27.02 2.88 12.50
N THR A 138 -25.86 3.55 12.52
CA THR A 138 -25.43 4.40 13.64
C THR A 138 -26.42 5.55 13.89
N ASP A 139 -26.96 6.14 12.83
CA ASP A 139 -27.84 7.31 12.91
C ASP A 139 -29.23 6.99 13.49
N LYS A 140 -29.60 5.69 13.58
CA LYS A 140 -30.88 5.21 14.13
C LYS A 140 -30.75 4.38 15.40
N VAL A 141 -29.60 3.72 15.61
CA VAL A 141 -29.31 2.97 16.84
C VAL A 141 -28.77 3.90 17.92
N ASP A 142 -27.82 4.79 17.60
CA ASP A 142 -27.11 5.66 18.58
C ASP A 142 -27.88 6.94 18.95
N ILE A 143 -29.21 6.92 18.85
CA ILE A 143 -30.09 8.02 19.25
C ILE A 143 -30.89 7.71 20.52
N LEU A 144 -31.19 8.74 21.29
CA LEU A 144 -32.17 8.69 22.38
C LEU A 144 -33.57 8.46 21.79
N SER A 145 -34.16 7.30 22.09
CA SER A 145 -35.46 6.89 21.57
C SER A 145 -36.32 6.24 22.66
N TYR A 146 -37.64 6.43 22.58
CA TYR A 146 -38.61 5.69 23.39
C TYR A 146 -38.80 4.24 22.93
N ARG A 147 -38.19 3.83 21.81
CA ARG A 147 -38.19 2.44 21.33
C ARG A 147 -37.08 1.63 22.00
N SER A 148 -37.35 0.36 22.30
CA SER A 148 -36.36 -0.61 22.78
C SER A 148 -35.09 -0.59 21.89
N PRO A 149 -33.87 -0.50 22.47
CA PRO A 149 -32.62 -0.58 21.72
C PRO A 149 -32.53 -1.85 20.86
N VAL A 150 -32.76 -3.03 21.46
CA VAL A 150 -32.73 -4.33 20.78
C VAL A 150 -33.66 -4.35 19.55
N LYS A 151 -34.89 -3.81 19.65
CA LYS A 151 -35.81 -3.77 18.50
C LYS A 151 -35.31 -2.87 17.36
N ARG A 152 -34.55 -1.82 17.65
CA ARG A 152 -33.94 -0.97 16.61
C ARG A 152 -32.78 -1.69 15.93
N ILE A 153 -31.87 -2.28 16.72
CA ILE A 153 -30.76 -3.11 16.25
C ILE A 153 -31.27 -4.22 15.31
N LEU A 154 -32.30 -4.97 15.73
CA LEU A 154 -32.92 -6.01 14.91
C LEU A 154 -33.51 -5.49 13.59
N THR A 155 -34.08 -4.28 13.59
CA THR A 155 -34.65 -3.67 12.38
C THR A 155 -33.55 -3.29 11.40
N GLU A 156 -32.51 -2.57 11.85
CA GLU A 156 -31.42 -2.12 10.96
C GLU A 156 -30.53 -3.28 10.49
N LEU A 157 -30.34 -4.32 11.31
CA LEU A 157 -29.67 -5.57 10.87
C LEU A 157 -30.50 -6.29 9.80
N THR A 158 -31.82 -6.39 9.99
CA THR A 158 -32.75 -6.98 9.01
C THR A 158 -32.70 -6.21 7.69
N ASP A 159 -32.74 -4.87 7.74
CA ASP A 159 -32.65 -4.03 6.55
C ASP A 159 -31.30 -4.19 5.83
N LEU A 160 -30.17 -4.23 6.57
CA LEU A 160 -28.87 -4.48 5.96
C LEU A 160 -28.78 -5.86 5.32
N PHE A 161 -29.22 -6.92 6.00
CA PHE A 161 -29.19 -8.28 5.45
C PHE A 161 -30.07 -8.40 4.21
N ASN A 162 -31.22 -7.71 4.16
CA ASN A 162 -32.05 -7.61 2.96
C ASN A 162 -31.35 -6.87 1.81
N ILE A 163 -30.65 -5.74 2.08
CA ILE A 163 -29.88 -5.01 1.08
C ILE A 163 -28.75 -5.87 0.51
N MET A 164 -27.94 -6.51 1.38
CA MET A 164 -26.85 -7.40 0.98
C MET A 164 -27.36 -8.58 0.14
N SER A 165 -28.48 -9.18 0.56
CA SER A 165 -29.12 -10.29 -0.15
C SER A 165 -29.68 -9.87 -1.52
N GLY A 166 -30.32 -8.71 -1.61
CA GLY A 166 -30.81 -8.14 -2.86
C GLY A 166 -29.67 -7.81 -3.84
N MET A 167 -28.58 -7.21 -3.34
CA MET A 167 -27.37 -6.95 -4.13
C MET A 167 -26.72 -8.24 -4.62
N MET A 168 -26.69 -9.30 -3.81
CA MET A 168 -26.17 -10.61 -4.22
C MET A 168 -26.98 -11.21 -5.37
N VAL A 169 -28.32 -11.11 -5.32
CA VAL A 169 -29.21 -11.56 -6.42
C VAL A 169 -29.04 -10.72 -7.68
N ALA A 170 -28.77 -9.43 -7.55
CA ALA A 170 -28.52 -8.55 -8.70
C ALA A 170 -27.14 -8.81 -9.35
N SER A 171 -26.11 -9.10 -8.54
CA SER A 171 -24.74 -9.35 -9.02
C SER A 171 -24.58 -10.76 -9.63
N ASP A 172 -25.12 -11.78 -8.98
CA ASP A 172 -25.15 -13.16 -9.49
C ASP A 172 -26.53 -13.76 -9.26
N PHE A 173 -27.39 -13.66 -10.27
CA PHE A 173 -28.76 -14.18 -10.21
C PHE A 173 -28.82 -15.68 -9.92
N ARG A 174 -27.82 -16.49 -10.33
CA ARG A 174 -27.83 -17.94 -10.15
C ARG A 174 -27.47 -18.32 -8.71
N ASN A 175 -26.40 -17.74 -8.16
CA ASN A 175 -26.01 -17.99 -6.77
C ASN A 175 -26.92 -17.25 -5.78
N GLY A 176 -27.31 -16.02 -6.09
CA GLY A 176 -28.28 -15.25 -5.30
C GLY A 176 -29.62 -15.96 -5.20
N LYS A 177 -30.23 -16.42 -6.30
CA LYS A 177 -31.49 -17.19 -6.22
C LYS A 177 -31.35 -18.48 -5.39
N LYS A 178 -30.19 -19.15 -5.44
CA LYS A 178 -29.93 -20.38 -4.66
C LYS A 178 -29.79 -20.13 -3.16
N LYS A 179 -29.18 -18.99 -2.79
CA LYS A 179 -28.89 -18.60 -1.40
C LYS A 179 -30.08 -17.85 -0.76
N VAL A 180 -30.54 -16.78 -1.40
CA VAL A 180 -31.44 -15.78 -0.80
C VAL A 180 -32.92 -16.13 -0.90
N LEU A 181 -33.38 -16.72 -2.01
CA LEU A 181 -34.82 -16.87 -2.26
C LEU A 181 -35.43 -17.99 -1.39
N ASP A 182 -36.52 -17.67 -0.69
CA ASP A 182 -37.32 -18.59 0.15
C ASP A 182 -36.53 -19.30 1.27
N ARG A 183 -35.51 -18.63 1.84
CA ARG A 183 -34.66 -19.17 2.92
C ARG A 183 -34.70 -18.33 4.20
N ALA A 184 -34.43 -18.96 5.34
CA ALA A 184 -34.17 -18.25 6.59
C ALA A 184 -32.78 -17.60 6.58
N TYR A 185 -32.53 -16.62 7.46
CA TYR A 185 -31.19 -16.01 7.57
C TYR A 185 -30.12 -17.03 7.99
N MET A 186 -30.47 -17.98 8.87
CA MET A 186 -29.61 -19.08 9.30
C MET A 186 -29.08 -19.92 8.11
N ASP A 187 -29.91 -20.19 7.09
CA ASP A 187 -29.51 -20.93 5.88
C ASP A 187 -28.42 -20.21 5.05
N ASN A 188 -28.17 -18.93 5.37
CA ASN A 188 -27.21 -18.05 4.72
C ASN A 188 -26.13 -17.53 5.70
N ALA A 189 -26.03 -18.09 6.91
CA ALA A 189 -25.08 -17.68 7.94
C ALA A 189 -23.64 -17.59 7.40
N ASP A 190 -23.19 -18.60 6.64
CA ASP A 190 -21.85 -18.67 6.06
C ASP A 190 -21.58 -17.57 5.03
N PHE A 191 -22.62 -17.07 4.34
CA PHE A 191 -22.49 -15.92 3.45
C PHE A 191 -22.26 -14.62 4.24
N PHE A 192 -23.08 -14.37 5.27
CA PHE A 192 -22.92 -13.15 6.07
C PHE A 192 -21.59 -13.12 6.82
N LYS A 193 -21.20 -14.24 7.45
CA LYS A 193 -19.89 -14.42 8.10
C LYS A 193 -18.74 -14.12 7.17
N ALA A 194 -18.69 -14.81 6.01
CA ALA A 194 -17.62 -14.61 5.03
C ALA A 194 -17.55 -13.17 4.53
N VAL A 195 -18.69 -12.51 4.30
CA VAL A 195 -18.70 -11.11 3.87
C VAL A 195 -18.14 -10.17 4.95
N PHE A 196 -18.52 -10.33 6.22
CA PHE A 196 -17.96 -9.53 7.32
C PHE A 196 -16.50 -9.89 7.68
N GLU A 197 -16.06 -11.13 7.45
CA GLU A 197 -14.65 -11.52 7.48
C GLU A 197 -13.85 -10.76 6.41
N ILE A 198 -14.31 -10.81 5.16
CA ILE A 198 -13.67 -10.13 4.02
C ILE A 198 -13.56 -8.62 4.28
N GLY A 199 -14.59 -7.98 4.83
CA GLY A 199 -14.55 -6.57 5.22
C GLY A 199 -13.48 -6.24 6.26
N ARG A 200 -13.34 -7.09 7.30
CA ARG A 200 -12.28 -6.95 8.32
C ARG A 200 -10.89 -7.20 7.73
N ARG A 201 -10.72 -8.30 6.99
CA ARG A 201 -9.47 -8.65 6.30
C ARG A 201 -9.00 -7.56 5.35
N TYR A 202 -9.89 -7.02 4.53
CA TYR A 202 -9.60 -5.89 3.65
C TYR A 202 -9.08 -4.67 4.43
N LYS A 203 -9.75 -4.31 5.53
CA LYS A 203 -9.33 -3.18 6.38
C LYS A 203 -7.96 -3.41 7.04
N ILE A 204 -7.67 -4.63 7.50
CA ILE A 204 -6.36 -4.96 8.10
C ILE A 204 -5.24 -4.80 7.07
N MET A 205 -5.46 -5.26 5.83
CA MET A 205 -4.51 -5.08 4.72
C MET A 205 -4.43 -3.63 4.22
N ASN A 206 -5.52 -2.85 4.36
CA ASN A 206 -5.63 -1.48 3.85
C ASN A 206 -6.09 -0.48 4.94
N PRO A 207 -5.26 -0.17 5.96
CA PRO A 207 -5.69 0.64 7.10
C PRO A 207 -6.22 2.04 6.74
N GLU A 208 -5.77 2.61 5.62
CA GLU A 208 -6.20 3.92 5.12
C GLU A 208 -7.57 3.91 4.40
N ARG A 209 -8.08 2.74 3.96
CA ARG A 209 -9.36 2.58 3.25
C ARG A 209 -10.53 2.34 4.23
N MET A 210 -11.77 2.34 3.73
CA MET A 210 -13.02 2.16 4.52
C MET A 210 -13.14 3.05 5.80
N ARG A 211 -12.63 4.30 5.79
CA ARG A 211 -12.58 5.12 7.01
C ARG A 211 -13.95 5.30 7.71
N ASN A 212 -15.02 5.48 6.93
CA ASN A 212 -16.38 5.69 7.46
C ASN A 212 -17.10 4.35 7.73
N ASN A 213 -17.09 3.44 6.74
CA ASN A 213 -17.89 2.21 6.79
C ASN A 213 -17.38 1.18 7.77
N TYR A 214 -16.06 1.13 8.04
CA TYR A 214 -15.50 0.17 8.97
C TYR A 214 -15.99 0.40 10.42
N GLY A 215 -16.10 1.66 10.85
CA GLY A 215 -16.66 2.00 12.17
C GLY A 215 -18.10 1.51 12.30
N LYS A 216 -18.95 1.85 11.32
CA LYS A 216 -20.34 1.34 11.21
C LYS A 216 -20.40 -0.19 11.31
N MET A 217 -19.56 -0.90 10.56
CA MET A 217 -19.50 -2.36 10.56
C MET A 217 -19.10 -2.95 11.92
N ILE A 218 -18.15 -2.32 12.64
CA ILE A 218 -17.72 -2.80 13.96
C ILE A 218 -18.81 -2.60 15.01
N TYR A 219 -19.50 -1.45 15.05
CA TYR A 219 -20.66 -1.25 15.93
C TYR A 219 -21.76 -2.28 15.66
N LEU A 220 -22.08 -2.49 14.38
CA LEU A 220 -23.05 -3.48 13.95
C LEU A 220 -22.68 -4.91 14.37
N LEU A 221 -21.41 -5.32 14.20
CA LEU A 221 -20.94 -6.65 14.62
C LEU A 221 -20.91 -6.80 16.15
N GLN A 222 -20.61 -5.74 16.89
CA GLN A 222 -20.69 -5.72 18.35
C GLN A 222 -22.13 -5.95 18.82
N ASP A 223 -23.10 -5.23 18.27
CA ASP A 223 -24.52 -5.40 18.60
C ASP A 223 -25.10 -6.74 18.11
N ALA A 224 -24.64 -7.23 16.95
CA ALA A 224 -24.99 -8.56 16.43
C ALA A 224 -24.50 -9.72 17.32
N SER A 225 -23.52 -9.48 18.21
CA SER A 225 -23.03 -10.46 19.19
C SER A 225 -23.77 -10.45 20.53
N MET A 226 -24.80 -9.62 20.70
CA MET A 226 -25.68 -9.67 21.87
C MET A 226 -26.56 -10.92 21.84
N GLN A 227 -26.74 -11.60 22.97
CA GLN A 227 -27.46 -12.88 23.03
C GLN A 227 -28.90 -12.79 22.50
N GLU A 228 -29.60 -11.68 22.75
CA GLU A 228 -30.97 -11.44 22.25
C GLU A 228 -31.03 -11.19 20.75
N VAL A 229 -29.92 -10.77 20.13
CA VAL A 229 -29.80 -10.46 18.71
C VAL A 229 -29.32 -11.69 17.93
N GLU A 230 -28.25 -12.35 18.41
CA GLU A 230 -27.78 -13.62 17.87
C GLU A 230 -28.88 -14.70 17.96
N GLY A 231 -29.63 -14.73 19.07
CA GLY A 231 -30.78 -15.62 19.25
C GLY A 231 -32.00 -15.31 18.37
N TYR A 232 -32.07 -14.14 17.73
CA TYR A 232 -33.12 -13.82 16.74
C TYR A 232 -32.73 -14.29 15.34
N PHE A 233 -31.44 -14.18 14.98
CA PHE A 233 -30.93 -14.59 13.67
C PHE A 233 -30.51 -16.06 13.62
N GLU A 234 -30.26 -16.70 14.77
CA GLU A 234 -29.81 -18.08 14.95
C GLU A 234 -28.38 -18.36 14.40
N PHE A 235 -27.57 -17.31 14.19
CA PHE A 235 -26.14 -17.44 13.86
C PHE A 235 -25.32 -16.21 14.28
N SER A 236 -24.05 -16.43 14.63
CA SER A 236 -23.06 -15.36 14.79
C SER A 236 -22.61 -14.79 13.44
N CYS A 237 -22.54 -13.46 13.33
CA CYS A 237 -21.97 -12.77 12.16
C CYS A 237 -20.43 -12.76 12.15
N ILE A 238 -19.78 -13.34 13.17
CA ILE A 238 -18.33 -13.27 13.38
C ILE A 238 -17.69 -14.64 13.09
N GLU A 239 -16.61 -14.60 12.33
CA GLU A 239 -15.71 -15.72 12.00
C GLU A 239 -14.25 -15.29 12.24
N ASP A 240 -13.33 -16.25 12.32
CA ASP A 240 -11.89 -15.93 12.42
C ASP A 240 -11.36 -15.36 11.10
N THR A 241 -10.37 -14.47 11.17
CA THR A 241 -9.76 -13.87 9.97
C THR A 241 -8.93 -14.90 9.21
N HIS A 242 -9.10 -14.97 7.89
CA HIS A 242 -8.31 -15.85 7.03
C HIS A 242 -6.89 -15.31 6.89
N THR A 243 -5.92 -16.07 7.41
CA THR A 243 -4.50 -15.72 7.43
C THR A 243 -3.67 -16.65 6.57
N VAL A 244 -2.45 -16.24 6.24
CA VAL A 244 -1.51 -17.08 5.49
C VAL A 244 -1.24 -18.38 6.25
N HIS A 245 -1.15 -18.34 7.59
CA HIS A 245 -1.01 -19.55 8.40
C HIS A 245 -2.24 -20.46 8.28
N SER A 246 -3.46 -19.98 8.55
CA SER A 246 -4.65 -20.85 8.55
C SER A 246 -4.95 -21.41 7.15
N PHE A 247 -4.65 -20.65 6.10
CA PHE A 247 -4.79 -21.10 4.72
C PHE A 247 -3.83 -22.23 4.34
N LEU A 248 -2.56 -22.15 4.77
CA LEU A 248 -1.53 -23.18 4.53
C LEU A 248 -1.73 -24.39 5.44
N GLU A 249 -2.11 -24.18 6.70
CA GLU A 249 -2.42 -25.23 7.68
C GLU A 249 -3.54 -26.15 7.17
N ALA A 250 -4.64 -25.57 6.65
CA ALA A 250 -5.73 -26.31 6.03
C ALA A 250 -5.33 -27.13 4.78
N ARG A 251 -4.13 -26.93 4.24
CA ARG A 251 -3.57 -27.59 3.04
C ARG A 251 -2.30 -28.39 3.32
N ASN A 252 -1.93 -28.58 4.59
CA ASN A 252 -0.67 -29.20 5.01
C ASN A 252 0.59 -28.52 4.42
N GLY A 253 0.52 -27.23 4.14
CA GLY A 253 1.56 -26.43 3.47
C GLY A 253 2.46 -25.60 4.40
N LEU A 254 2.42 -25.82 5.73
CA LEU A 254 3.14 -24.97 6.69
C LEU A 254 4.67 -25.00 6.52
N ASP A 255 5.23 -26.11 6.02
CA ASP A 255 6.67 -26.25 5.75
C ASP A 255 7.19 -25.20 4.75
N LEU A 256 6.33 -24.67 3.88
CA LEU A 256 6.64 -23.55 2.97
C LEU A 256 7.20 -22.35 3.76
N LEU A 257 6.59 -22.01 4.90
CA LEU A 257 6.95 -20.81 5.68
C LEU A 257 8.34 -20.89 6.31
N LEU A 258 8.95 -22.09 6.36
CA LEU A 258 10.26 -22.33 6.93
C LEU A 258 11.37 -22.39 5.87
N ASP A 259 11.04 -22.36 4.57
CA ASP A 259 12.02 -22.38 3.48
C ASP A 259 12.86 -21.08 3.46
N ALA A 260 14.17 -21.23 3.24
CA ALA A 260 15.13 -20.12 3.18
C ALA A 260 14.87 -19.12 2.04
N ASP A 261 14.15 -19.52 0.99
CA ASP A 261 13.77 -18.67 -0.14
C ASP A 261 12.56 -17.79 0.16
N VAL A 262 11.75 -18.05 1.20
CA VAL A 262 10.56 -17.22 1.51
C VAL A 262 10.92 -15.78 1.87
N PRO A 263 11.93 -15.49 2.73
CA PRO A 263 12.42 -14.12 2.93
C PRO A 263 12.85 -13.43 1.63
N VAL A 264 13.48 -14.16 0.69
CA VAL A 264 13.89 -13.61 -0.62
C VAL A 264 12.69 -13.34 -1.54
N ALA A 265 11.73 -14.24 -1.55
CA ALA A 265 10.49 -14.16 -2.32
C ALA A 265 9.53 -13.06 -1.85
N THR A 266 9.64 -12.62 -0.58
CA THR A 266 8.68 -11.71 0.06
C THR A 266 9.29 -10.41 0.60
N ARG A 267 10.55 -10.11 0.27
CA ARG A 267 11.18 -8.84 0.66
C ARG A 267 10.60 -7.67 -0.14
N SER A 268 10.41 -6.55 0.56
CA SER A 268 10.19 -5.24 -0.06
C SER A 268 11.42 -4.82 -0.87
N ILE A 269 11.21 -4.20 -2.03
CA ILE A 269 12.27 -3.73 -2.93
C ILE A 269 12.08 -2.23 -3.12
N SER A 270 13.11 -1.43 -2.81
CA SER A 270 13.10 0.00 -3.14
C SER A 270 13.56 0.21 -4.58
N ASP A 271 12.68 0.75 -5.41
CA ASP A 271 12.94 1.08 -6.82
C ASP A 271 14.09 2.08 -7.02
N THR A 272 14.45 2.83 -5.97
CA THR A 272 15.54 3.82 -6.02
C THR A 272 16.95 3.21 -5.88
N SER A 273 17.05 1.89 -5.71
CA SER A 273 18.33 1.20 -5.55
C SER A 273 18.92 0.74 -6.90
N ALA A 274 20.23 0.88 -7.09
CA ALA A 274 20.93 0.39 -8.27
C ALA A 274 20.82 -1.15 -8.45
N HIS A 275 20.45 -1.86 -7.38
CA HIS A 275 20.28 -3.31 -7.36
C HIS A 275 18.82 -3.77 -7.55
N ALA A 276 17.85 -2.86 -7.70
CA ALA A 276 16.43 -3.22 -7.80
C ALA A 276 16.12 -4.24 -8.90
N ALA A 277 16.78 -4.16 -10.06
CA ALA A 277 16.63 -5.11 -11.15
C ALA A 277 17.08 -6.54 -10.76
N VAL A 278 18.27 -6.67 -10.17
CA VAL A 278 18.81 -7.94 -9.66
C VAL A 278 17.91 -8.49 -8.54
N GLN A 279 17.46 -7.61 -7.64
CA GLN A 279 16.59 -8.01 -6.52
C GLN A 279 15.22 -8.53 -6.98
N ARG A 280 14.64 -7.96 -8.04
CA ARG A 280 13.40 -8.48 -8.66
C ARG A 280 13.64 -9.82 -9.35
N GLN A 281 14.78 -10.02 -10.01
CA GLN A 281 15.15 -11.30 -10.64
C GLN A 281 15.32 -12.42 -9.61
N GLU A 282 16.08 -12.17 -8.53
CA GLU A 282 16.23 -13.08 -7.40
C GLU A 282 14.89 -13.44 -6.75
N LYS A 283 14.01 -12.44 -6.55
CA LYS A 283 12.66 -12.63 -5.99
C LYS A 283 11.78 -13.51 -6.89
N ALA A 284 11.81 -13.27 -8.20
CA ALA A 284 11.08 -14.09 -9.17
C ALA A 284 11.61 -15.54 -9.23
N ALA A 285 12.93 -15.73 -9.17
CA ALA A 285 13.56 -17.05 -9.12
C ALA A 285 13.18 -17.82 -7.83
N ALA A 286 13.20 -17.14 -6.68
CA ALA A 286 12.77 -17.70 -5.40
C ALA A 286 11.29 -18.14 -5.45
N ILE A 287 10.38 -17.29 -5.95
CA ILE A 287 8.96 -17.63 -6.12
C ILE A 287 8.79 -18.85 -7.03
N ALA A 288 9.46 -18.89 -8.18
CA ALA A 288 9.38 -20.01 -9.12
C ALA A 288 9.88 -21.32 -8.49
N SER A 289 11.00 -21.27 -7.77
CA SER A 289 11.59 -22.41 -7.06
C SER A 289 10.68 -22.92 -5.93
N LEU A 290 10.07 -22.01 -5.14
CA LEU A 290 9.10 -22.37 -4.10
C LEU A 290 7.85 -23.04 -4.71
N CYS A 291 7.30 -22.49 -5.78
CA CYS A 291 6.16 -23.09 -6.50
C CYS A 291 6.49 -24.49 -7.03
N ALA A 292 7.68 -24.69 -7.60
CA ALA A 292 8.09 -25.98 -8.16
C ALA A 292 8.26 -27.10 -7.12
N HIS A 293 8.49 -26.75 -5.84
CA HIS A 293 8.74 -27.72 -4.77
C HIS A 293 7.53 -27.98 -3.89
N TYR A 294 6.80 -26.93 -3.52
CA TYR A 294 5.68 -27.02 -2.57
C TYR A 294 4.30 -27.18 -3.23
N ALA A 295 4.20 -27.09 -4.56
CA ALA A 295 2.93 -27.32 -5.24
C ALA A 295 2.50 -28.78 -5.08
N THR A 296 1.32 -28.97 -4.51
CA THR A 296 0.65 -30.26 -4.38
C THR A 296 -0.71 -30.22 -5.08
N LYS A 297 -1.49 -31.29 -4.97
CA LYS A 297 -2.87 -31.32 -5.46
C LYS A 297 -3.78 -30.33 -4.69
N ASP A 298 -3.52 -30.16 -3.40
CA ASP A 298 -4.38 -29.40 -2.49
C ASP A 298 -3.83 -27.99 -2.19
N LEU A 299 -2.57 -27.72 -2.56
CA LEU A 299 -1.90 -26.41 -2.55
C LEU A 299 -1.30 -26.12 -3.93
N THR A 300 -1.99 -25.34 -4.76
CA THR A 300 -1.54 -25.06 -6.13
C THR A 300 -0.38 -24.04 -6.18
N ALA A 301 0.30 -23.97 -7.33
CA ALA A 301 1.32 -22.94 -7.56
C ALA A 301 0.75 -21.50 -7.46
N ASP A 302 -0.53 -21.29 -7.79
CA ASP A 302 -1.17 -19.97 -7.68
C ASP A 302 -1.59 -19.66 -6.23
N ASP A 303 -1.98 -20.66 -5.45
CA ASP A 303 -2.17 -20.53 -3.99
C ASP A 303 -0.85 -20.11 -3.31
N ILE A 304 0.28 -20.72 -3.68
CA ILE A 304 1.61 -20.38 -3.16
C ILE A 304 1.96 -18.93 -3.51
N LYS A 305 1.75 -18.50 -4.77
CA LYS A 305 1.94 -17.10 -5.17
C LYS A 305 1.06 -16.14 -4.37
N LEU A 306 -0.19 -16.52 -4.10
CA LEU A 306 -1.14 -15.70 -3.33
C LEU A 306 -0.68 -15.56 -1.86
N CYS A 307 -0.19 -16.64 -1.23
CA CYS A 307 0.40 -16.58 0.10
C CYS A 307 1.65 -15.69 0.13
N LEU A 308 2.59 -15.87 -0.81
CA LEU A 308 3.81 -15.07 -0.90
C LEU A 308 3.50 -13.59 -1.16
N ALA A 309 2.55 -13.28 -2.05
CA ALA A 309 2.09 -11.91 -2.29
C ALA A 309 1.43 -11.29 -1.04
N SER A 310 0.68 -12.06 -0.26
CA SER A 310 0.08 -11.58 1.01
C SER A 310 1.15 -11.23 2.05
N ILE A 311 2.22 -12.03 2.13
CA ILE A 311 3.37 -11.75 3.00
C ILE A 311 4.16 -10.53 2.48
N ASP A 312 4.34 -10.42 1.18
CA ASP A 312 5.06 -9.33 0.51
C ASP A 312 4.34 -7.97 0.65
N ASP A 313 3.01 -7.94 0.46
CA ASP A 313 2.15 -6.79 0.73
C ASP A 313 2.31 -6.35 2.21
N ASN A 314 2.33 -7.30 3.17
CA ASN A 314 2.55 -7.01 4.59
C ASN A 314 3.97 -6.52 4.90
N ASN A 315 5.01 -7.14 4.34
CA ASN A 315 6.40 -6.71 4.49
C ASN A 315 6.64 -5.32 3.89
N SER A 316 6.02 -5.03 2.75
CA SER A 316 6.10 -3.72 2.09
C SER A 316 5.40 -2.64 2.91
N TYR A 317 4.21 -2.94 3.47
CA TYR A 317 3.52 -2.03 4.38
C TYR A 317 4.31 -1.76 5.68
N LEU A 318 4.93 -2.80 6.25
CA LEU A 318 5.81 -2.63 7.41
C LEU A 318 7.07 -1.83 7.07
N ALA A 319 7.75 -2.10 5.96
CA ALA A 319 8.92 -1.33 5.54
C ALA A 319 8.57 0.17 5.38
N LEU A 320 7.47 0.47 4.67
CA LEU A 320 7.01 1.84 4.44
C LEU A 320 6.73 2.62 5.74
N ASN A 321 6.28 1.94 6.80
CA ASN A 321 5.90 2.58 8.06
C ASN A 321 6.98 2.48 9.16
N CYS A 322 7.73 1.40 9.22
CA CYS A 322 8.72 1.14 10.26
C CYS A 322 10.11 1.63 9.88
N ASP A 323 10.54 1.54 8.62
CA ASP A 323 11.88 1.99 8.20
C ASP A 323 12.13 3.48 8.49
N PRO A 324 11.18 4.41 8.26
CA PRO A 324 11.35 5.81 8.66
C PRO A 324 11.53 5.99 10.16
N ILE A 325 10.83 5.20 10.99
CA ILE A 325 10.97 5.25 12.45
C ILE A 325 12.34 4.73 12.87
N SER A 326 12.74 3.55 12.37
CA SER A 326 14.03 2.93 12.68
C SER A 326 15.22 3.80 12.23
N LYS A 327 15.15 4.39 11.02
CA LYS A 327 16.15 5.35 10.55
C LYS A 327 16.19 6.61 11.43
N MET A 328 15.03 7.12 11.84
CA MET A 328 14.98 8.31 12.71
C MET A 328 15.50 8.02 14.12
N GLN A 329 15.24 6.84 14.67
CA GLN A 329 15.83 6.35 15.92
C GLN A 329 17.36 6.25 15.80
N ALA A 330 17.88 5.67 14.71
CA ALA A 330 19.32 5.63 14.47
C ALA A 330 19.95 7.03 14.35
N TYR A 331 19.29 8.00 13.70
CA TYR A 331 19.76 9.39 13.67
C TYR A 331 19.69 10.09 15.04
N LEU A 332 18.66 9.79 15.85
CA LEU A 332 18.56 10.28 17.23
C LEU A 332 19.73 9.77 18.07
N GLU A 333 19.96 8.46 18.08
CA GLU A 333 21.06 7.85 18.83
C GLU A 333 22.43 8.35 18.34
N HIS A 334 22.64 8.43 17.03
CA HIS A 334 23.92 8.83 16.46
C HIS A 334 24.28 10.31 16.74
N TYR A 335 23.34 11.24 16.53
CA TYR A 335 23.62 12.68 16.64
C TYR A 335 23.27 13.30 17.99
N PHE A 336 22.34 12.70 18.75
CA PHE A 336 21.73 13.34 19.91
C PHE A 336 21.79 12.52 21.21
N LEU A 337 22.37 11.32 21.25
CA LEU A 337 22.55 10.58 22.51
C LEU A 337 23.47 11.32 23.50
N THR A 338 24.53 11.94 22.98
CA THR A 338 25.44 12.82 23.73
C THR A 338 25.63 14.13 22.94
N PRO A 339 24.76 15.13 23.12
CA PRO A 339 24.75 16.32 22.27
C PRO A 339 26.01 17.16 22.47
N SER A 340 26.65 17.53 21.37
CA SER A 340 27.77 18.47 21.32
C SER A 340 27.43 19.65 20.41
N GLY A 341 28.32 20.65 20.29
CA GLY A 341 28.17 21.73 19.29
C GLY A 341 26.94 22.65 19.40
N GLY A 342 26.16 22.59 20.48
CA GLY A 342 24.90 23.34 20.62
C GLY A 342 23.65 22.59 20.14
N PHE A 343 23.78 21.33 19.72
CA PHE A 343 22.69 20.48 19.25
C PHE A 343 21.86 19.83 20.38
N ALA A 344 21.95 20.32 21.62
CA ALA A 344 21.09 19.87 22.71
C ALA A 344 19.61 20.12 22.39
N LEU A 345 18.76 19.11 22.60
CA LEU A 345 17.32 19.13 22.22
C LEU A 345 16.41 19.81 23.25
N ASP A 346 16.93 20.56 24.23
CA ASP A 346 16.08 21.20 25.24
C ASP A 346 15.12 22.24 24.63
N ILE A 347 13.90 22.29 25.18
CA ILE A 347 12.85 23.24 24.82
C ILE A 347 12.31 23.93 26.08
N ARG A 348 11.86 25.17 25.93
CA ARG A 348 11.33 25.98 27.04
C ARG A 348 10.10 26.75 26.60
N ALA A 349 9.03 26.63 27.37
CA ALA A 349 7.76 27.29 27.10
C ALA A 349 7.95 28.82 26.95
N GLY A 350 7.30 29.39 25.94
CA GLY A 350 7.40 30.80 25.58
C GLY A 350 8.63 31.16 24.71
N ARG A 351 9.58 30.25 24.50
CA ARG A 351 10.72 30.47 23.59
C ARG A 351 10.40 29.88 22.20
N ASN A 352 10.62 30.66 21.14
CA ASN A 352 10.41 30.26 19.74
C ASN A 352 9.01 29.68 19.41
N GLY A 353 8.00 29.95 20.25
CA GLY A 353 6.64 29.41 20.09
C GLY A 353 6.36 28.06 20.76
N ALA A 354 7.35 27.46 21.43
CA ALA A 354 7.17 26.24 22.22
C ALA A 354 6.18 26.47 23.37
N ARG A 355 5.28 25.50 23.61
CA ARG A 355 4.36 25.49 24.76
C ARG A 355 4.83 24.56 25.88
N LEU A 356 5.65 23.57 25.56
CA LEU A 356 6.23 22.62 26.51
C LEU A 356 7.64 23.05 27.00
N THR A 357 8.06 22.53 28.15
CA THR A 357 9.41 22.70 28.70
C THR A 357 10.02 21.36 29.05
N HIS A 358 11.02 20.92 28.29
CA HIS A 358 11.72 19.66 28.50
C HIS A 358 13.23 19.88 28.50
N ASN A 359 13.93 19.20 29.40
CA ASN A 359 15.37 19.02 29.24
C ASN A 359 15.65 18.06 28.07
N HIS A 360 16.89 18.04 27.60
CA HIS A 360 17.31 17.22 26.47
C HIS A 360 16.97 15.72 26.62
N LYS A 361 17.16 15.11 27.81
CA LYS A 361 16.85 13.69 28.05
C LYS A 361 15.35 13.40 27.94
N THR A 362 14.51 14.29 28.48
CA THR A 362 13.05 14.19 28.36
C THR A 362 12.62 14.34 26.91
N GLN A 363 13.16 15.33 26.19
CA GLN A 363 12.80 15.56 24.79
C GLN A 363 13.26 14.40 23.89
N PHE A 364 14.48 13.88 24.05
CA PHE A 364 14.99 12.71 23.31
C PHE A 364 14.08 11.47 23.41
N ALA A 365 13.42 11.26 24.55
CA ALA A 365 12.58 10.10 24.79
C ALA A 365 11.20 10.15 24.10
N THR A 366 10.78 11.28 23.52
CA THR A 366 9.40 11.45 22.99
C THR A 366 9.23 11.05 21.52
N HIS A 367 10.32 10.91 20.76
CA HIS A 367 10.28 10.88 19.28
C HIS A 367 10.05 9.52 18.62
N THR A 368 9.75 8.47 19.38
CA THR A 368 9.84 7.08 18.89
C THR A 368 8.61 6.52 18.16
N GLN A 369 7.54 7.32 17.91
CA GLN A 369 6.18 6.76 17.74
C GLN A 369 5.35 7.16 16.49
N VAL A 370 5.85 7.93 15.51
CA VAL A 370 5.00 8.37 14.36
C VAL A 370 5.68 8.17 13.00
N SER A 371 5.22 7.25 12.17
CA SER A 371 5.82 6.94 10.85
C SER A 371 5.67 8.06 9.82
N ARG A 372 4.43 8.45 9.53
CA ARG A 372 4.00 9.26 8.38
C ARG A 372 4.65 10.66 8.30
N ILE A 373 4.91 11.28 9.45
CA ILE A 373 5.62 12.57 9.53
C ILE A 373 7.12 12.40 9.26
N LEU A 374 7.71 11.28 9.65
CA LEU A 374 9.16 11.09 9.61
C LEU A 374 9.67 10.74 8.21
N SER A 375 8.88 10.05 7.38
CA SER A 375 9.31 9.63 6.04
C SER A 375 9.88 10.76 5.17
N PRO A 376 9.23 11.94 5.03
CA PRO A 376 9.78 13.02 4.22
C PRO A 376 11.00 13.70 4.84
N ILE A 377 11.12 13.70 6.18
CA ILE A 377 12.30 14.20 6.89
C ILE A 377 13.50 13.27 6.63
N VAL A 378 13.30 11.95 6.79
CA VAL A 378 14.31 10.92 6.51
C VAL A 378 14.74 10.97 5.05
N GLN A 379 13.80 11.03 4.10
CA GLN A 379 14.09 11.16 2.67
C GLN A 379 14.95 12.39 2.37
N THR A 380 14.66 13.54 3.00
CA THR A 380 15.45 14.77 2.84
C THR A 380 16.86 14.60 3.42
N VAL A 381 16.99 14.00 4.61
CA VAL A 381 18.26 13.73 5.29
C VAL A 381 19.15 12.75 4.50
N GLU A 382 18.57 11.73 3.87
CA GLU A 382 19.25 10.80 2.98
C GLU A 382 19.65 11.48 1.65
N TYR A 383 18.76 12.29 1.07
CA TYR A 383 19.00 12.99 -0.20
C TYR A 383 20.20 13.95 -0.13
N ILE A 384 20.46 14.59 1.01
CA ILE A 384 21.67 15.41 1.24
C ILE A 384 22.96 14.65 0.91
N GLY A 385 23.02 13.33 1.16
CA GLY A 385 24.20 12.52 0.82
C GLY A 385 24.42 12.38 -0.69
N ARG A 386 23.34 12.39 -1.48
CA ARG A 386 23.43 12.42 -2.95
C ARG A 386 23.85 13.80 -3.42
N MET A 387 23.36 14.86 -2.79
CA MET A 387 23.70 16.24 -3.11
C MET A 387 25.17 16.60 -2.85
N GLU A 388 25.79 16.00 -1.84
CA GLU A 388 27.22 16.18 -1.53
C GLU A 388 28.14 15.57 -2.61
N HIS A 389 27.65 14.55 -3.33
CA HIS A 389 28.39 13.88 -4.39
C HIS A 389 28.03 14.37 -5.81
N ASP A 390 26.97 15.17 -5.96
CA ASP A 390 26.64 15.83 -7.24
C ASP A 390 27.41 17.16 -7.39
N ALA A 391 28.03 17.35 -8.55
CA ALA A 391 28.87 18.51 -8.85
C ALA A 391 28.10 19.84 -8.83
N ASN A 392 26.79 19.84 -9.07
CA ASN A 392 25.98 21.06 -9.12
C ASN A 392 25.52 21.49 -7.71
N THR A 393 25.27 20.54 -6.81
CA THR A 393 24.78 20.83 -5.45
C THR A 393 25.85 20.79 -4.35
N ALA A 394 27.00 20.15 -4.55
CA ALA A 394 28.05 20.01 -3.53
C ALA A 394 28.54 21.36 -2.97
N VAL A 395 28.70 22.39 -3.82
CA VAL A 395 29.10 23.75 -3.39
C VAL A 395 28.05 24.38 -2.46
N TYR A 396 26.77 24.13 -2.73
CA TYR A 396 25.68 24.63 -1.88
C TYR A 396 25.67 23.91 -0.52
N ILE A 397 25.83 22.58 -0.51
CA ILE A 397 25.97 21.80 0.74
C ILE A 397 27.17 22.28 1.57
N ALA A 398 28.33 22.51 0.93
CA ALA A 398 29.51 23.05 1.60
C ALA A 398 29.25 24.46 2.19
N SER A 399 28.54 25.34 1.47
CA SER A 399 28.17 26.68 1.98
C SER A 399 27.26 26.64 3.21
N MET A 400 26.51 25.55 3.40
CA MET A 400 25.63 25.29 4.55
C MET A 400 26.34 24.57 5.72
N GLY A 401 27.66 24.39 5.65
CA GLY A 401 28.48 23.72 6.68
C GLY A 401 28.78 22.24 6.41
N GLY A 402 28.47 21.72 5.21
CA GLY A 402 28.66 20.32 4.84
C GLY A 402 27.46 19.43 5.17
N ALA A 403 27.43 18.21 4.62
CA ALA A 403 26.27 17.32 4.75
C ALA A 403 25.92 16.98 6.20
N GLU A 404 26.93 16.68 7.02
CA GLU A 404 26.72 16.25 8.41
C GLU A 404 26.10 17.36 9.26
N ALA A 405 26.66 18.58 9.22
CA ALA A 405 26.14 19.73 9.95
C ALA A 405 24.72 20.12 9.48
N LEU A 406 24.44 20.00 8.18
CA LEU A 406 23.11 20.25 7.62
C LEU A 406 22.08 19.21 8.10
N ARG A 407 22.44 17.91 8.12
CA ARG A 407 21.58 16.85 8.69
C ARG A 407 21.30 17.10 10.16
N GLN A 408 22.33 17.38 10.96
CA GLN A 408 22.19 17.72 12.38
C GLN A 408 21.30 18.97 12.59
N THR A 409 21.45 19.99 11.74
CA THR A 409 20.64 21.22 11.81
C THR A 409 19.16 20.95 11.53
N ILE A 410 18.83 20.22 10.46
CA ILE A 410 17.45 19.86 10.10
C ILE A 410 16.81 19.02 11.20
N LEU A 411 17.51 17.97 11.66
CA LEU A 411 17.01 17.07 12.69
C LEU A 411 16.83 17.77 14.04
N CYS A 412 17.80 18.58 14.47
CA CYS A 412 17.74 19.33 15.73
C CYS A 412 16.56 20.30 15.76
N ASP A 413 16.36 21.07 14.67
CA ASP A 413 15.22 21.99 14.55
C ASP A 413 13.89 21.22 14.50
N PHE A 414 13.80 20.12 13.76
CA PHE A 414 12.59 19.29 13.70
C PHE A 414 12.25 18.63 15.04
N PHE A 415 13.22 18.06 15.77
CA PHE A 415 12.97 17.46 17.08
C PHE A 415 12.64 18.49 18.17
N LYS A 416 13.14 19.72 18.04
CA LYS A 416 12.78 20.84 18.91
C LYS A 416 11.37 21.36 18.64
N HIS A 417 10.95 21.46 17.37
CA HIS A 417 9.77 22.25 17.01
C HIS A 417 8.62 21.47 16.36
N GLY A 418 8.83 20.21 15.98
CA GLY A 418 7.76 19.30 15.54
C GLY A 418 6.93 18.70 16.69
N PHE A 419 7.38 18.84 17.94
CA PHE A 419 6.82 18.17 19.12
C PHE A 419 6.84 19.07 20.39
N ASP A 420 6.74 20.39 20.24
CA ASP A 420 6.82 21.36 21.34
C ASP A 420 5.46 21.88 21.86
N GLY A 421 4.35 21.28 21.41
CA GLY A 421 2.98 21.70 21.71
C GLY A 421 2.56 22.98 20.98
N SER A 422 3.38 23.51 20.07
CA SER A 422 3.00 24.65 19.24
C SER A 422 1.86 24.30 18.26
N GLY A 423 1.09 25.30 17.84
CA GLY A 423 -0.03 25.15 16.91
C GLY A 423 -1.37 24.76 17.55
N ALA A 424 -1.40 24.29 18.80
CA ALA A 424 -2.64 24.12 19.56
C ALA A 424 -3.24 25.48 19.97
N ASP A 425 -4.56 25.54 20.21
CA ASP A 425 -5.24 26.79 20.60
C ASP A 425 -4.91 27.18 22.05
N ASN A 426 -5.14 26.28 23.02
CA ASN A 426 -4.87 26.52 24.45
C ASN A 426 -3.82 25.54 25.06
N PHE A 427 -3.59 25.62 26.37
CA PHE A 427 -2.58 24.79 27.06
C PHE A 427 -3.04 23.36 27.32
N PHE A 428 -4.35 23.11 27.43
CA PHE A 428 -4.90 21.75 27.56
C PHE A 428 -4.81 21.01 26.22
N ASP A 429 -5.14 21.69 25.12
CA ASP A 429 -5.05 21.17 23.75
C ASP A 429 -3.61 21.06 23.22
N ALA A 430 -2.64 21.68 23.89
CA ALA A 430 -1.21 21.49 23.60
C ALA A 430 -0.73 20.07 23.93
N GLY A 431 -1.51 19.34 24.73
CA GLY A 431 -1.37 17.91 24.97
C GLY A 431 -0.13 17.50 25.76
N SER A 432 -0.03 16.18 25.98
CA SER A 432 1.27 15.56 26.21
C SER A 432 2.10 15.65 24.93
N CYS A 433 3.43 15.64 25.03
CA CYS A 433 4.31 15.48 23.86
C CYS A 433 4.06 14.21 23.03
N ILE A 434 3.32 13.24 23.59
CA ILE A 434 2.90 11.99 22.96
C ILE A 434 1.44 12.07 22.45
N ASP A 435 0.64 13.05 22.91
CA ASP A 435 -0.78 13.23 22.56
C ASP A 435 -1.09 14.67 22.09
N GLY A 436 -0.20 15.20 21.25
CA GLY A 436 -0.30 16.53 20.63
C GLY A 436 -0.77 16.50 19.17
N ARG A 437 -1.54 15.47 18.78
CA ARG A 437 -2.23 15.29 17.47
C ARG A 437 -1.56 15.90 16.22
N LEU A 438 -0.28 15.63 15.99
CA LEU A 438 0.47 16.09 14.81
C LEU A 438 0.58 17.64 14.66
N THR A 439 -0.08 18.44 15.49
CA THR A 439 -0.33 19.88 15.24
C THR A 439 0.97 20.68 15.25
N SER A 440 1.91 20.36 16.13
CA SER A 440 3.24 21.00 16.16
C SER A 440 4.07 20.69 14.91
N ALA A 441 4.01 19.45 14.42
CA ALA A 441 4.65 19.08 13.16
C ALA A 441 3.99 19.78 11.97
N TRP A 442 2.65 19.82 11.89
CA TRP A 442 1.95 20.57 10.84
C TRP A 442 2.24 22.09 10.90
N ASN A 443 2.36 22.65 12.11
CA ASN A 443 2.77 24.04 12.35
C ASN A 443 4.26 24.30 12.06
N TRP A 444 5.10 23.27 12.12
CA TRP A 444 6.48 23.30 11.63
C TRP A 444 6.51 23.26 10.10
N CYS A 445 5.71 22.39 9.49
CA CYS A 445 5.57 22.24 8.04
C CYS A 445 5.02 23.52 7.40
N SER A 446 4.01 24.16 7.97
CA SER A 446 3.48 25.44 7.48
C SER A 446 4.45 26.63 7.62
N LYS A 447 5.60 26.41 8.28
CA LYS A 447 6.69 27.38 8.43
C LYS A 447 7.99 26.92 7.75
N ILE A 448 7.97 25.80 7.01
CA ILE A 448 9.18 25.24 6.39
C ILE A 448 9.83 26.24 5.41
N GLU A 449 9.01 27.01 4.69
CA GLU A 449 9.42 28.09 3.78
C GLU A 449 10.28 29.19 4.45
N LYS A 450 10.20 29.32 5.79
CA LYS A 450 10.90 30.36 6.58
C LYS A 450 12.19 29.84 7.19
N LYS A 451 12.52 28.55 7.00
CA LYS A 451 13.71 27.91 7.56
C LYS A 451 14.87 27.98 6.57
N PRO A 452 16.12 28.17 7.02
CA PRO A 452 17.27 28.39 6.13
C PRO A 452 17.58 27.20 5.22
N PHE A 453 17.09 26.00 5.56
CA PHE A 453 17.25 24.77 4.81
C PHE A 453 16.05 24.43 3.89
N TYR A 454 15.10 25.34 3.68
CA TYR A 454 13.89 25.09 2.86
C TYR A 454 14.21 24.57 1.45
N HIS A 455 15.22 25.12 0.78
CA HIS A 455 15.58 24.71 -0.57
C HIS A 455 16.06 23.25 -0.65
N ILE A 456 16.59 22.69 0.44
CA ILE A 456 16.96 21.27 0.53
C ILE A 456 15.72 20.39 0.48
N PHE A 457 14.65 20.76 1.20
CA PHE A 457 13.36 20.08 1.14
C PHE A 457 12.74 20.14 -0.26
N LEU A 458 12.80 21.30 -0.93
CA LEU A 458 12.33 21.42 -2.32
C LEU A 458 13.10 20.51 -3.28
N MET A 459 14.44 20.47 -3.20
CA MET A 459 15.27 19.60 -4.04
C MET A 459 15.07 18.10 -3.74
N ALA A 460 14.76 17.75 -2.49
CA ALA A 460 14.39 16.39 -2.09
C ALA A 460 12.96 15.97 -2.50
N GLY A 461 12.17 16.88 -3.09
CA GLY A 461 10.80 16.61 -3.56
C GLY A 461 9.72 16.71 -2.47
N PHE A 462 9.96 17.47 -1.39
CA PHE A 462 9.00 17.64 -0.30
C PHE A 462 7.77 18.47 -0.72
N VAL A 463 6.58 17.88 -0.60
CA VAL A 463 5.28 18.54 -0.85
C VAL A 463 4.46 18.72 0.45
N GLY A 464 4.78 17.96 1.50
CA GLY A 464 4.07 17.91 2.78
C GLY A 464 4.17 16.51 3.41
N PHE A 465 3.59 16.29 4.59
CA PHE A 465 3.57 14.95 5.22
C PHE A 465 2.58 13.97 4.58
N ASP A 466 1.61 14.48 3.81
CA ASP A 466 0.62 13.67 3.09
C ASP A 466 0.96 13.48 1.61
N GLY A 467 2.13 13.95 1.16
CA GLY A 467 2.52 13.94 -0.25
C GLY A 467 1.74 14.96 -1.09
N SER A 468 1.59 14.69 -2.38
CA SER A 468 0.74 15.47 -3.27
C SER A 468 -0.73 15.11 -3.06
N PHE A 469 -1.57 16.12 -2.84
CA PHE A 469 -3.03 15.97 -2.95
C PHE A 469 -3.40 15.65 -4.40
N GLU A 470 -3.61 14.38 -4.71
CA GLU A 470 -4.48 13.99 -5.83
C GLU A 470 -5.90 14.54 -5.54
N LYS A 471 -6.49 15.18 -6.55
CA LYS A 471 -7.81 15.82 -6.50
C LYS A 471 -8.79 15.13 -7.43
#